data_AF-A0A169RKB3-F1
#
_entry.id   AF-A0A169RKB3-F1
#
_cell.length_a   1.000
_cell.length_b   1.000
_cell.length_c   1.000
_cell.angle_alpha   90.00
_cell.angle_beta   90.00
_cell.angle_gamma   90.00
#
_symmetry.space_group_name_H-M   'P 1'
#
loop_
_entity.id
_entity.type
_entity.pdbx_description
1 polymer ?
#
loop_
_entity_poly.entity_id
_entity_poly.type
_entity_poly.pdbx_seq_one_letter_code
_entity_poly.pdbx_strand_id
1 'polypeptide(L)'
;MRLTIGTSDTARLIRAALWGLRGIYKPGFRYKKCGILLLDLHPAEAEQGSLFLRPDRAERSALMQAMDALNARYGRDRVRYACSGQDRPWKLRAEYLSQRYTTRWGELLRV
;
A
#
# COMPACT_ATOMS: atom_id res chain seq x y z
N MET A 1 14.78 -7.89 3.09
CA MET A 1 14.21 -8.36 4.37
C MET A 1 13.39 -9.60 4.07
N ARG A 2 13.64 -10.70 4.78
CA ARG A 2 12.86 -11.94 4.63
C ARG A 2 11.95 -12.09 5.85
N LEU A 3 10.67 -12.36 5.62
CA LEU A 3 9.76 -12.74 6.70
C LEU A 3 10.08 -14.18 7.12
N THR A 4 10.04 -14.46 8.42
CA THR A 4 10.38 -15.77 8.97
C THR A 4 9.27 -16.81 8.82
N ILE A 5 8.04 -16.36 8.56
CA ILE A 5 6.84 -17.16 8.31
C ILE A 5 6.05 -16.47 7.20
N GLY A 6 5.31 -17.23 6.40
CA GLY A 6 4.29 -16.70 5.50
C GLY A 6 3.22 -15.95 6.30
N THR A 7 2.62 -14.94 5.70
CA THR A 7 1.56 -14.16 6.34
C THR A 7 0.68 -13.50 5.30
N SER A 8 -0.62 -13.55 5.53
CA SER A 8 -1.63 -12.79 4.79
C SER A 8 -2.14 -11.58 5.59
N ASP A 9 -1.67 -11.38 6.83
CA ASP A 9 -2.03 -10.22 7.64
C ASP A 9 -1.40 -8.94 7.08
N THR A 10 -2.25 -8.12 6.46
CA THR A 10 -1.88 -6.83 5.89
C THR A 10 -1.20 -5.92 6.92
N ALA A 11 -1.58 -5.97 8.21
CA ALA A 11 -0.93 -5.16 9.24
C ALA A 11 0.53 -5.57 9.47
N ARG A 12 0.82 -6.87 9.42
CA ARG A 12 2.17 -7.42 9.55
C ARG A 12 3.03 -7.05 8.35
N LEU A 13 2.47 -7.13 7.14
CA LEU A 13 3.12 -6.71 5.90
C LEU A 13 3.45 -5.21 5.92
N ILE A 14 2.51 -4.36 6.34
CA ILE A 14 2.72 -2.90 6.46
C ILE A 14 3.86 -2.61 7.44
N ARG A 15 3.88 -3.25 8.61
CA ARG A 15 4.95 -3.05 9.59
C ARG A 15 6.32 -3.43 9.04
N ALA A 16 6.41 -4.56 8.35
CA ALA A 16 7.65 -5.00 7.71
C ALA A 16 8.11 -4.02 6.62
N ALA A 17 7.18 -3.54 5.79
CA ALA A 17 7.47 -2.54 4.76
C ALA A 17 7.98 -1.23 5.35
N LEU A 18 7.34 -0.71 6.40
CA LEU A 18 7.78 0.51 7.10
C LEU A 18 9.13 0.33 7.78
N TRP A 19 9.41 -0.85 8.35
CA TRP A 19 10.72 -1.17 8.91
C TRP A 19 11.80 -1.15 7.82
N GLY A 20 11.55 -1.79 6.67
CA GLY A 20 12.46 -1.76 5.52
C GLY A 20 12.67 -0.35 4.98
N LEU A 21 11.61 0.44 4.90
CA LEU A 21 11.66 1.84 4.47
C LEU A 21 12.57 2.68 5.36
N ARG A 22 12.49 2.52 6.70
CA ARG A 22 13.38 3.22 7.64
C ARG A 22 14.85 2.92 7.38
N GLY A 23 15.18 1.70 6.96
CA GLY A 23 16.56 1.31 6.66
C GLY A 23 17.13 1.94 5.38
N ILE A 24 16.28 2.22 4.38
CA ILE A 24 16.71 2.81 3.10
C ILE A 24 16.43 4.31 2.99
N TYR A 25 15.76 4.88 4.00
CA TYR A 25 15.39 6.28 4.03
C TYR A 25 16.62 7.17 4.26
N LYS A 26 16.79 8.18 3.41
CA LYS A 26 17.85 9.17 3.43
C LYS A 26 17.20 10.54 3.56
N PRO A 27 17.43 11.26 4.67
CA PRO A 27 16.97 12.63 4.83
C PRO A 27 17.45 13.54 3.69
N GLY A 28 16.65 14.54 3.33
CA GLY A 28 17.00 15.53 2.29
C GLY A 28 16.66 15.11 0.85
N PHE A 29 16.28 13.86 0.60
CA PHE A 29 15.90 13.40 -0.74
C PHE A 29 14.38 13.30 -0.91
N ARG A 30 13.88 13.69 -2.09
CA ARG A 30 12.49 13.44 -2.49
C ARG A 30 12.39 12.09 -3.19
N TYR A 31 11.58 11.21 -2.63
CA TYR A 31 11.33 9.88 -3.20
C TYR A 31 10.17 9.94 -4.20
N LYS A 32 10.41 9.48 -5.43
CA LYS A 32 9.40 9.46 -6.50
C LYS A 32 8.48 8.25 -6.42
N LYS A 33 9.02 7.08 -6.06
CA LYS A 33 8.30 5.82 -5.94
C LYS A 33 9.04 4.89 -4.98
N CYS A 34 8.28 4.09 -4.25
CA CYS A 34 8.76 2.92 -3.52
C CYS A 34 7.86 1.73 -3.92
N GLY A 35 8.40 0.52 -3.90
CA GLY A 35 7.67 -0.69 -4.22
C GLY A 35 8.03 -1.80 -3.25
N ILE A 36 7.07 -2.70 -3.02
CA ILE A 36 7.26 -3.93 -2.24
C ILE A 36 7.17 -5.08 -3.22
N LEU A 37 8.10 -6.02 -3.15
CA LEU A 37 8.11 -7.23 -3.97
C LEU A 37 7.89 -8.44 -3.08
N LEU A 38 6.89 -9.23 -3.40
CA LEU A 38 6.57 -10.49 -2.72
C LEU A 38 7.03 -11.61 -3.65
N LEU A 39 8.10 -12.29 -3.28
CA LEU A 39 8.75 -13.29 -4.14
C LEU A 39 8.30 -14.73 -3.86
N ASP A 40 7.84 -15.00 -2.64
CA ASP A 40 7.62 -16.37 -2.13
C ASP A 40 6.15 -16.59 -1.77
N LEU A 41 5.27 -16.29 -2.74
CA LEU A 41 3.82 -16.47 -2.59
C LEU A 41 3.45 -17.94 -2.80
N HIS A 42 2.74 -18.50 -1.84
CA HIS A 42 2.27 -19.88 -1.86
C HIS A 42 0.85 -19.96 -1.26
N PRO A 43 0.08 -21.03 -1.56
CA PRO A 43 -1.23 -21.26 -0.96
C PRO A 43 -1.14 -21.34 0.57
N ALA A 44 -2.13 -20.81 1.28
CA ALA A 44 -2.15 -20.79 2.74
C ALA A 44 -2.21 -22.22 3.32
N GLU A 45 -2.83 -23.14 2.60
CA GLU A 45 -2.97 -24.56 2.97
C GLU A 45 -1.64 -25.32 2.84
N ALA A 46 -0.71 -24.79 2.05
CA ALA A 46 0.60 -25.40 1.80
C ALA A 46 1.67 -24.92 2.79
N GLU A 47 1.33 -24.08 3.76
CA GLU A 47 2.30 -23.55 4.72
C GLU A 47 2.68 -24.62 5.76
N GLN A 48 3.95 -25.02 5.73
CA GLN A 48 4.51 -25.90 6.76
C GLN A 48 4.66 -25.14 8.07
N GLY A 49 4.00 -25.63 9.13
CA GLY A 49 4.12 -25.06 10.46
C GLY A 49 5.56 -25.06 10.98
N SER A 50 5.90 -24.06 11.78
CA SER A 50 7.19 -23.97 12.49
C SER A 50 7.05 -24.48 13.92
N LEU A 51 8.08 -25.19 14.41
CA LEU A 51 8.14 -25.66 15.81
C LEU A 51 8.25 -24.51 16.82
N PHE A 52 8.88 -23.40 16.43
CA PHE A 52 9.18 -22.28 17.33
C PHE A 52 8.43 -21.00 16.98
N LEU A 53 8.02 -20.86 15.72
CA LEU A 53 7.38 -19.66 15.22
C LEU A 53 5.87 -19.87 15.14
N ARG A 54 5.12 -18.91 15.68
CA ARG A 54 3.66 -18.96 15.67
C ARG A 54 3.15 -18.33 14.37
N PRO A 55 2.35 -19.06 13.56
CA PRO A 55 1.69 -18.48 12.40
C PRO A 55 0.65 -17.44 12.84
N ASP A 56 0.01 -16.80 11.86
CA ASP A 56 -1.05 -15.85 12.14
C ASP A 56 -2.22 -16.53 12.90
N ARG A 57 -2.80 -15.82 13.86
CA ARG A 57 -3.93 -16.34 14.63
C ARG A 57 -5.16 -16.46 13.72
N ALA A 58 -6.03 -17.42 14.01
CA ALA A 58 -7.30 -17.60 13.29
C ALA A 58 -8.13 -16.30 13.23
N GLU A 59 -8.13 -15.51 14.32
CA GLU A 59 -8.76 -14.19 14.41
C GLU A 59 -8.26 -13.21 13.34
N ARG A 60 -6.96 -13.26 13.01
CA ARG A 60 -6.35 -12.40 11.98
C ARG A 60 -6.79 -12.81 10.58
N SER A 61 -6.87 -14.12 10.32
CA SER A 61 -7.40 -14.63 9.05
C SER A 61 -8.86 -14.23 8.86
N ALA A 62 -9.69 -14.40 9.89
CA ALA A 62 -11.09 -13.97 9.88
C ALA A 62 -11.24 -12.46 9.66
N LEU A 63 -10.36 -11.64 10.28
CA LEU A 63 -10.32 -10.20 10.06
C LEU A 63 -9.99 -9.85 8.60
N MET A 64 -8.99 -10.51 7.99
CA MET A 64 -8.63 -10.26 6.58
C MET A 64 -9.80 -10.63 5.66
N GLN A 65 -10.44 -11.78 5.89
CA GLN A 65 -11.62 -12.19 5.13
C GLN A 65 -12.79 -11.20 5.26
N ALA A 66 -13.06 -10.70 6.47
CA ALA A 66 -14.10 -9.71 6.70
C ALA A 66 -13.80 -8.39 5.98
N MET A 67 -12.54 -7.95 6.02
CA MET A 67 -12.09 -6.75 5.32
C MET A 67 -12.21 -6.90 3.79
N ASP A 68 -11.85 -8.05 3.25
CA ASP A 68 -11.99 -8.37 1.83
C ASP A 68 -13.46 -8.42 1.41
N ALA A 69 -14.33 -9.03 2.22
CA ALA A 69 -15.77 -9.08 1.98
C ALA A 69 -16.41 -7.68 1.95
N LEU A 70 -16.00 -6.79 2.86
CA LEU A 70 -16.45 -5.39 2.87
C LEU A 70 -16.00 -4.65 1.61
N ASN A 71 -14.74 -4.83 1.19
CA ASN A 71 -14.23 -4.22 -0.03
C ASN A 71 -14.87 -4.80 -1.30
N ALA A 72 -15.22 -6.08 -1.32
CA ALA A 72 -15.96 -6.68 -2.42
C ALA A 72 -17.38 -6.10 -2.53
N ARG A 73 -18.05 -5.86 -1.40
CA ARG A 73 -19.43 -5.37 -1.35
C ARG A 73 -19.57 -3.87 -1.62
N TYR A 74 -18.71 -3.05 -1.03
CA TYR A 74 -18.86 -1.58 -1.06
C TYR A 74 -17.97 -0.90 -2.11
N GLY A 75 -17.12 -1.68 -2.77
CA GLY A 75 -16.16 -1.22 -3.77
C GLY A 75 -14.73 -1.30 -3.26
N ARG A 76 -13.80 -1.34 -4.23
CA ARG A 76 -12.37 -1.51 -3.98
C ARG A 76 -11.83 -0.41 -3.04
N ASP A 77 -11.00 -0.83 -2.09
CA ASP A 77 -10.29 0.04 -1.14
C ASP A 77 -11.21 0.91 -0.24
N ARG A 78 -12.48 0.55 -0.04
CA ARG A 78 -13.38 1.29 0.87
C ARG A 78 -12.97 1.17 2.34
N VAL A 79 -12.58 -0.01 2.76
CA VAL A 79 -12.01 -0.30 4.08
C VAL A 79 -10.52 -0.53 3.87
N ARG A 80 -9.71 0.34 4.46
CA ARG A 80 -8.25 0.30 4.36
C ARG A 80 -7.60 0.68 5.68
N TYR A 81 -6.33 0.33 5.84
CA TYR A 81 -5.55 0.78 6.98
C TYR A 81 -5.32 2.29 6.92
N ALA A 82 -5.52 3.00 8.03
CA ALA A 82 -5.37 4.45 8.07
C ALA A 82 -3.97 4.94 7.63
N CYS A 83 -2.93 4.15 7.88
CA CYS A 83 -1.56 4.45 7.46
C CYS A 83 -1.31 4.36 5.95
N SER A 84 -2.24 3.77 5.16
CA SER A 84 -2.13 3.69 3.70
C SER A 84 -2.41 5.04 3.00
N GLY A 85 -2.91 6.04 3.73
CA GLY A 85 -3.25 7.36 3.21
C GLY A 85 -4.65 7.42 2.58
N GLN A 86 -5.06 8.64 2.23
CA GLN A 86 -6.36 8.89 1.60
C GLN A 86 -6.29 8.75 0.09
N ASP A 87 -7.46 8.54 -0.54
CA ASP A 87 -7.56 8.47 -1.98
C ASP A 87 -6.97 9.71 -2.65
N ARG A 88 -6.01 9.44 -3.53
CA ARG A 88 -5.53 10.41 -4.49
C ARG A 88 -6.23 10.07 -5.80
N PRO A 89 -7.26 10.83 -6.22
CA PRO A 89 -7.85 10.61 -7.53
C PRO A 89 -6.72 10.66 -8.57
N TRP A 90 -6.76 9.73 -9.53
CA TRP A 90 -5.77 9.67 -10.58
C TRP A 90 -5.69 11.05 -11.24
N LYS A 91 -4.51 11.66 -11.17
CA LYS A 91 -4.26 12.99 -11.71
C LYS A 91 -3.14 12.88 -12.72
N LEU A 92 -3.39 13.38 -13.93
CA LEU A 92 -2.36 13.50 -14.94
C LEU A 92 -1.18 14.30 -14.35
N ARG A 93 0.03 13.75 -14.48
CA ARG A 93 1.24 14.38 -13.97
C ARG A 93 1.68 15.47 -14.94
N ALA A 94 1.08 16.64 -14.81
CA ALA A 94 1.21 17.78 -15.71
C ALA A 94 2.23 18.82 -15.20
N GLU A 95 3.42 18.38 -14.78
CA GLU A 95 4.43 19.24 -14.14
C GLU A 95 5.03 20.31 -15.08
N TYR A 96 4.96 20.09 -16.39
CA TYR A 96 5.45 21.00 -17.43
C TYR A 96 4.31 21.47 -18.37
N LEU A 97 3.07 21.49 -17.89
CA LEU A 97 1.95 21.97 -18.70
C LEU A 97 2.06 23.49 -18.86
N SER A 98 2.02 23.98 -20.09
CA SER A 98 1.85 25.40 -20.36
C SER A 98 0.48 25.88 -19.85
N GLN A 99 0.40 27.14 -19.46
CA GLN A 99 -0.86 27.76 -19.06
C GLN A 99 -1.86 27.69 -20.22
N ARG A 100 -3.11 27.36 -19.91
CA ARG A 100 -4.21 27.19 -20.87
C ARG A 100 -4.88 28.52 -21.17
N TYR A 101 -4.12 29.45 -21.75
CA TYR A 101 -4.57 30.81 -22.04
C TYR A 101 -5.89 30.86 -22.84
N THR A 102 -6.12 29.90 -23.74
CA THR A 102 -7.31 29.89 -24.63
C THR A 102 -8.50 29.11 -24.08
N THR A 103 -8.30 28.21 -23.11
CA THR A 103 -9.35 27.29 -22.64
C THR A 103 -9.68 27.44 -21.16
N ARG A 104 -8.95 28.28 -20.42
CA ARG A 104 -9.18 28.50 -18.99
C ARG A 104 -8.91 29.95 -18.60
N TRP A 105 -9.98 30.71 -18.36
CA TRP A 105 -9.93 32.12 -17.96
C TRP A 105 -9.03 32.41 -16.75
N GLY A 106 -8.96 31.49 -15.79
CA GLY A 106 -8.10 31.64 -14.60
C GLY A 106 -6.59 31.50 -14.86
N GLU A 107 -6.19 31.06 -16.06
CA GLU A 107 -4.79 30.89 -16.47
C GLU A 107 -4.38 31.98 -17.48
N LEU A 108 -5.19 33.03 -17.66
CA LEU A 108 -4.86 34.19 -18.50
C LEU A 108 -3.78 35.07 -17.86
N LEU A 109 -2.93 35.65 -18.70
CA LEU A 109 -1.95 36.64 -18.27
C LEU A 109 -2.68 37.85 -17.66
N ARG A 110 -2.41 38.16 -16.39
CA ARG A 110 -2.89 39.40 -15.76
C ARG A 110 -1.82 40.48 -15.94
N VAL A 111 -2.25 41.64 -16.42
CA VAL A 111 -1.45 42.86 -16.58
C VAL A 111 -1.92 43.87 -15.55
#